data_AF-A0A1C4GAP0-F1
#
_entry.id   AF-A0A1C4GAP0-F1
#
_cell.length_a   1.000
_cell.length_b   1.000
_cell.length_c   1.000
_cell.angle_alpha   90.00
_cell.angle_beta   90.00
_cell.angle_gamma   90.00
#
_symmetry.space_group_name_H-M   'P 1'
#
loop_
_entity.id
_entity.type
_entity.pdbx_description
1 polymer ?
#
loop_
_entity_poly.entity_id
_entity_poly.type
_entity_poly.pdbx_seq_one_letter_code
_entity_poly.pdbx_strand_id
1 'polypeptide(L)'
;MNSSVFDQIKQTPGSEDNASKPKAYMNFVLFDDQFNMVSSNSGNRQVQASPGALQTLAVSAMTIKSTGFIYIYVSNESGQDVYFDNLVVNHISGPLLEETHYYPYGLTMAGISSHALMKQDNPSSTMGLNWIRL
;
A
#
# COMPACT_ATOMS: atom_id res chain seq x y z
N MET A 1 2.20 3.10 -18.18
CA MET A 1 3.06 3.95 -17.32
C MET A 1 3.92 4.82 -18.20
N ASN A 2 4.02 6.12 -17.90
CA ASN A 2 4.91 7.02 -18.63
C ASN A 2 6.36 6.64 -18.31
N SER A 3 7.25 6.60 -19.30
CA SER A 3 8.67 6.27 -19.11
C SER A 3 9.36 7.21 -18.12
N SER A 4 8.87 8.45 -17.99
CA SER A 4 9.39 9.43 -17.04
C SER A 4 9.37 8.98 -15.58
N VAL A 5 8.36 8.17 -15.19
CA VAL A 5 8.21 7.70 -13.81
C VAL A 5 9.32 6.70 -13.46
N PHE A 6 9.72 5.87 -14.42
CA PHE A 6 10.77 4.89 -14.22
C PHE A 6 12.13 5.56 -13.96
N ASP A 7 12.47 6.59 -14.75
CA ASP A 7 13.68 7.37 -14.56
C ASP A 7 13.66 8.14 -13.22
N GLN A 8 12.48 8.64 -12.82
CA GLN A 8 12.30 9.31 -11.53
C GLN A 8 12.55 8.37 -10.35
N ILE A 9 12.11 7.11 -10.43
CA ILE A 9 12.35 6.12 -9.35
C ILE A 9 13.84 5.82 -9.21
N LYS A 10 14.58 5.68 -10.31
CA LYS A 10 16.05 5.46 -10.28
C LYS A 10 16.79 6.63 -9.62
N GLN A 11 16.28 7.85 -9.74
CA GLN A 11 16.85 9.06 -9.16
C GLN A 11 16.36 9.36 -7.73
N THR A 12 15.43 8.57 -7.21
CA THR A 12 14.84 8.81 -5.88
C THR A 12 15.83 8.43 -4.77
N PRO A 13 15.94 9.23 -3.68
CA PRO A 13 16.83 8.92 -2.57
C PRO A 13 16.54 7.56 -1.95
N GLY A 14 17.56 6.70 -1.86
CA GLY A 14 17.44 5.35 -1.31
C GLY A 14 17.11 4.28 -2.35
N SER A 15 16.99 4.63 -3.63
CA SER A 15 17.03 3.67 -4.73
C SER A 15 18.45 3.14 -4.94
N GLU A 16 18.56 1.85 -5.28
CA GLU A 16 19.82 1.17 -5.55
C GLU A 16 20.00 1.00 -7.06
N ASP A 17 21.15 1.45 -7.59
CA ASP A 17 21.57 1.15 -8.95
C ASP A 17 23.09 0.94 -9.00
N ASN A 18 23.52 -0.27 -8.67
CA ASN A 18 24.91 -0.67 -8.72
C ASN A 18 25.19 -1.48 -10.00
N ALA A 19 26.14 -0.99 -10.80
CA ALA A 19 26.54 -1.62 -12.06
C ALA A 19 27.17 -3.02 -11.89
N SER A 20 27.74 -3.32 -10.71
CA SER A 20 28.35 -4.62 -10.41
C SER A 20 27.33 -5.68 -9.97
N LYS A 21 26.04 -5.31 -9.86
CA LYS A 21 24.94 -6.20 -9.51
C LYS A 21 24.02 -6.39 -10.71
N PRO A 22 23.27 -7.50 -10.78
CA PRO A 22 22.23 -7.66 -11.79
C PRO A 22 21.25 -6.48 -11.76
N LYS A 23 20.89 -5.96 -12.94
CA LYS A 23 19.85 -4.93 -13.11
C LYS A 23 18.44 -5.52 -12.93
N ALA A 24 18.20 -6.12 -11.77
CA ALA A 24 16.92 -6.66 -11.38
C ALA A 24 16.47 -5.98 -10.09
N TYR A 25 15.24 -5.46 -10.10
CA TYR A 25 14.73 -4.55 -9.09
C TYR A 25 13.32 -4.93 -8.66
N MET A 26 13.04 -4.80 -7.37
CA MET A 26 11.70 -4.62 -6.85
C MET A 26 11.46 -3.11 -6.71
N ASN A 27 10.49 -2.59 -7.45
CA ASN A 27 10.11 -1.19 -7.46
C ASN A 27 8.83 -1.00 -6.64
N PHE A 28 8.78 0.08 -5.87
CA PHE A 28 7.60 0.48 -5.13
C PHE A 28 7.36 1.97 -5.33
N VAL A 29 6.15 2.33 -5.72
CA VAL A 29 5.80 3.70 -6.08
C VAL A 29 4.54 4.09 -5.34
N LEU A 30 4.61 5.13 -4.53
CA LEU A 30 3.43 5.74 -3.94
C LEU A 30 2.92 6.84 -4.85
N PHE A 31 1.65 6.77 -5.18
CA PHE A 31 0.90 7.81 -5.87
C PHE A 31 -0.09 8.44 -4.89
N ASP A 32 -0.27 9.76 -5.00
CA ASP A 32 -1.39 10.43 -4.33
C ASP A 32 -2.74 10.15 -5.02
N ASP A 33 -3.84 10.65 -4.47
CA ASP A 33 -5.19 10.49 -5.05
C ASP A 33 -5.34 11.11 -6.46
N GLN A 34 -4.41 11.97 -6.86
CA GLN A 34 -4.36 12.58 -8.19
C GLN A 34 -3.39 11.86 -9.13
N PHE A 35 -2.86 10.70 -8.73
CA PHE A 35 -1.85 9.92 -9.44
C PHE A 35 -0.50 10.61 -9.63
N ASN A 36 -0.15 11.59 -8.79
CA ASN A 36 1.20 12.15 -8.76
C ASN A 36 2.11 11.29 -7.88
N MET A 37 3.35 11.07 -8.34
CA MET A 37 4.32 10.28 -7.60
C MET A 37 4.83 11.02 -6.36
N VAL A 38 4.73 10.36 -5.20
CA VAL A 38 5.29 10.82 -3.93
C VAL A 38 6.71 10.26 -3.79
N SER A 39 7.71 11.03 -4.22
CA SER A 39 9.11 10.59 -4.26
C SER A 39 9.64 10.12 -2.90
N SER A 40 9.24 10.74 -1.79
CA SER A 40 9.70 10.33 -0.47
C SER A 40 9.20 8.97 0.01
N ASN A 41 8.17 8.42 -0.63
CA ASN A 41 7.59 7.12 -0.34
C ASN A 41 7.71 6.15 -1.51
N SER A 42 8.59 6.46 -2.46
CA SER A 42 8.86 5.64 -3.64
C SER A 42 10.33 5.26 -3.70
N GLY A 43 10.66 4.24 -4.46
CA GLY A 43 12.03 3.80 -4.66
C GLY A 43 12.13 2.41 -5.27
N ASN A 44 13.35 1.88 -5.29
CA ASN A 44 13.61 0.51 -5.71
C ASN A 44 14.56 -0.22 -4.76
N ARG A 45 14.58 -1.55 -4.87
CA ARG A 45 15.54 -2.44 -4.21
C ARG A 45 16.16 -3.35 -5.25
N GLN A 46 17.48 -3.30 -5.37
CA GLN A 46 18.23 -4.12 -6.32
C GLN A 46 18.60 -5.46 -5.71
N VAL A 47 18.56 -6.52 -6.52
CA VAL A 47 19.06 -7.84 -6.16
C VAL A 47 20.57 -7.79 -5.95
N GLN A 48 21.07 -8.48 -4.92
CA GLN A 48 22.49 -8.55 -4.62
C GLN A 48 23.20 -9.53 -5.56
N ALA A 49 24.49 -9.30 -5.82
CA ALA A 49 25.33 -10.14 -6.67
C ALA A 49 25.76 -11.45 -6.00
N SER A 50 24.82 -12.20 -5.42
CA SER A 50 25.05 -13.53 -4.84
C SER A 50 24.17 -14.56 -5.54
N PRO A 51 24.67 -15.20 -6.63
CA PRO A 51 23.93 -16.21 -7.37
C PRO A 51 23.59 -17.43 -6.52
N GLY A 52 22.40 -17.99 -6.71
CA GLY A 52 21.96 -19.24 -6.06
C GLY A 52 21.57 -19.10 -4.59
N ALA A 53 21.66 -17.92 -4.01
CA ALA A 53 21.18 -17.64 -2.65
C ALA A 53 19.81 -16.94 -2.69
N LEU A 54 18.91 -17.33 -1.78
CA LEU A 54 17.69 -16.58 -1.52
C LEU A 54 18.05 -15.27 -0.81
N GLN A 55 17.44 -14.17 -1.27
CA GLN A 55 17.70 -12.84 -0.74
C GLN A 55 16.37 -12.15 -0.45
N THR A 56 16.27 -11.53 0.73
CA THR A 56 15.10 -10.74 1.10
C THR A 56 15.29 -9.29 0.68
N LEU A 57 14.45 -8.80 -0.23
CA LEU A 57 14.39 -7.40 -0.59
C LEU A 57 13.41 -6.67 0.34
N ALA A 58 13.94 -6.09 1.42
CA ALA A 58 13.13 -5.39 2.41
C ALA A 58 13.20 -3.86 2.23
N VAL A 59 12.06 -3.21 2.46
CA VAL A 59 11.96 -1.76 2.63
C VAL A 59 11.60 -1.52 4.10
N SER A 60 12.37 -0.66 4.78
CA SER A 60 12.08 -0.29 6.17
C SER A 60 10.70 0.34 6.27
N ALA A 61 10.03 0.11 7.40
CA ALA A 61 8.74 0.75 7.68
C ALA A 61 8.89 2.28 7.54
N MET A 62 7.97 2.89 6.80
CA MET A 62 7.99 4.32 6.51
C MET A 62 6.58 4.90 6.68
N THR A 63 6.50 6.10 7.24
CA THR A 63 5.22 6.82 7.35
C THR A 63 4.79 7.31 5.97
N ILE A 64 3.59 6.92 5.55
CA ILE A 64 2.96 7.38 4.32
C ILE A 64 2.58 8.85 4.49
N LYS A 65 3.10 9.73 3.62
CA LYS A 65 2.90 11.18 3.74
C LYS A 65 1.59 11.68 3.11
N SER A 66 1.03 10.93 2.16
CA SER A 66 -0.19 11.30 1.43
C SER A 66 -1.06 10.08 1.21
N THR A 67 -2.38 10.26 1.22
CA THR A 67 -3.34 9.23 0.81
C THR A 67 -3.24 8.96 -0.69
N GLY A 68 -3.50 7.72 -1.09
CA GLY A 68 -3.51 7.30 -2.49
C GLY A 68 -3.18 5.83 -2.66
N PHE A 69 -2.41 5.50 -3.69
CA PHE A 69 -2.20 4.14 -4.17
C PHE A 69 -0.72 3.77 -4.16
N ILE A 70 -0.39 2.57 -3.69
CA ILE A 70 0.96 2.01 -3.83
C ILE A 70 0.99 0.99 -4.96
N TYR A 71 1.95 1.14 -5.87
CA TYR A 71 2.18 0.20 -6.96
C TYR A 71 3.54 -0.47 -6.79
N ILE A 72 3.53 -1.79 -6.61
CA ILE A 72 4.74 -2.60 -6.41
C ILE A 72 4.89 -3.53 -7.61
N TYR A 73 6.04 -3.50 -8.25
CA TYR A 73 6.32 -4.33 -9.41
C TYR A 73 7.79 -4.72 -9.48
N VAL A 74 8.03 -5.78 -10.23
CA VAL A 74 9.32 -6.43 -10.38
C VAL A 74 9.80 -6.19 -11.80
N SER A 75 11.07 -5.83 -11.97
CA SER A 75 11.67 -5.52 -13.28
C SER A 75 13.06 -6.14 -13.39
N ASN A 76 13.32 -6.85 -14.48
CA ASN A 76 14.64 -7.38 -14.79
C ASN A 76 15.10 -6.82 -16.15
N GLU A 77 16.15 -5.98 -16.12
CA GLU A 77 16.83 -5.43 -17.29
C GLU A 77 18.19 -6.12 -17.51
N SER A 78 18.53 -7.14 -16.73
CA SER A 78 19.77 -7.89 -16.86
C SER A 78 19.60 -9.08 -17.80
N GLY A 79 20.72 -9.53 -18.39
CA GLY A 79 20.74 -10.77 -19.18
C GLY A 79 20.75 -12.05 -18.32
N GLN A 80 20.61 -11.94 -17.00
CA GLN A 80 20.58 -13.07 -16.08
C GLN A 80 19.13 -13.35 -15.64
N ASP A 81 18.79 -14.62 -15.47
CA ASP A 81 17.48 -15.01 -14.95
C ASP A 81 17.41 -14.72 -13.45
N VAL A 82 16.41 -13.95 -13.06
CA VAL A 82 16.16 -13.57 -11.67
C VAL A 82 14.70 -13.87 -11.35
N TYR A 83 14.49 -14.61 -10.27
CA TYR A 83 13.16 -15.03 -9.81
C TYR A 83 12.81 -14.32 -8.51
N PHE A 84 11.56 -13.90 -8.38
CA PHE A 84 11.02 -13.25 -7.20
C PHE A 84 9.83 -14.05 -6.68
N ASP A 85 9.74 -14.22 -5.37
CA ASP A 85 8.65 -14.94 -4.71
C ASP A 85 8.34 -14.31 -3.35
N ASN A 86 7.18 -14.66 -2.78
CA ASN A 86 6.74 -14.29 -1.43
C ASN A 86 6.70 -12.78 -1.20
N LEU A 87 5.98 -12.06 -2.06
CA LEU A 87 5.68 -10.64 -1.83
C LEU A 87 4.78 -10.50 -0.58
N VAL A 88 5.29 -9.81 0.44
CA VAL A 88 4.54 -9.48 1.65
C VAL A 88 4.46 -7.97 1.80
N VAL A 89 3.24 -7.45 1.97
CA VAL A 89 2.99 -6.02 2.22
C VAL A 89 2.29 -5.89 3.57
N ASN A 90 2.89 -5.12 4.47
CA ASN A 90 2.30 -4.80 5.76
C ASN A 90 1.85 -3.34 5.77
N HIS A 91 0.53 -3.11 5.90
CA HIS A 91 -0.05 -1.78 5.97
C HIS A 91 -0.65 -1.53 7.36
N ILE A 92 -0.08 -0.57 8.08
CA ILE A 92 -0.52 -0.19 9.43
C ILE A 92 -1.31 1.10 9.33
N SER A 93 -2.64 1.00 9.33
CA SER A 93 -3.54 2.15 9.39
C SER A 93 -3.77 2.59 10.83
N GLY A 94 -3.69 3.89 11.10
CA GLY A 94 -4.16 4.48 12.36
C GLY A 94 -5.70 4.42 12.47
N PRO A 95 -6.28 4.68 13.66
CA PRO A 95 -7.73 4.77 13.80
C PRO A 95 -8.26 5.89 12.89
N LEU A 96 -9.07 5.53 11.89
CA LEU A 96 -9.84 6.50 11.10
C LEU A 96 -10.79 7.21 12.05
N LEU A 97 -10.56 8.50 12.30
CA LEU A 97 -11.48 9.33 13.06
C LEU A 97 -12.71 9.61 12.17
N GLU A 98 -13.84 8.97 12.46
CA GLU A 98 -15.12 9.27 11.81
C GLU A 98 -15.62 10.62 12.39
N GLU A 99 -15.61 11.70 11.60
CA GLU A 99 -16.27 12.95 12.00
C GLU A 99 -17.79 12.77 11.86
N THR A 100 -18.44 12.32 12.93
CA THR A 100 -19.90 12.37 13.01
C THR A 100 -20.34 13.82 13.16
N HIS A 101 -20.74 14.47 12.07
CA HIS A 101 -21.33 15.80 12.11
C HIS A 101 -22.61 15.80 12.96
N TYR A 102 -22.54 16.44 14.13
CA TYR A 102 -23.66 16.59 15.05
C TYR A 102 -24.52 17.79 14.64
N TYR A 103 -25.76 17.56 14.20
CA TYR A 103 -26.70 18.66 13.97
C TYR A 103 -27.20 19.23 15.32
N PRO A 104 -27.23 20.56 15.53
CA PRO A 104 -27.70 21.18 16.77
C PRO A 104 -29.23 21.14 16.99
N TYR A 105 -29.96 20.23 16.33
CA TYR A 105 -31.41 20.01 16.52
C TYR A 105 -31.81 18.54 16.72
N GLY A 106 -30.90 17.69 17.23
CA GLY A 106 -31.28 16.42 17.85
C GLY A 106 -31.76 15.30 16.92
N LEU A 107 -31.47 15.37 15.62
CA LEU A 107 -31.66 14.25 14.69
C LEU A 107 -30.31 13.87 14.07
N THR A 108 -29.88 12.64 14.33
CA THR A 108 -28.68 12.03 13.73
C THR A 108 -28.93 11.74 12.25
N MET A 109 -28.00 12.10 11.37
CA MET A 109 -28.12 11.84 9.93
C MET A 109 -27.99 10.35 9.64
N ALA A 110 -29.12 9.64 9.56
CA ALA A 110 -29.21 8.22 9.23
C ALA A 110 -29.08 7.92 7.72
N GLY A 111 -28.53 8.84 6.92
CA GLY A 111 -28.60 8.79 5.45
C GLY A 111 -27.38 8.19 4.74
N ILE A 112 -26.18 8.24 5.33
CA ILE A 112 -24.95 7.73 4.68
C ILE A 112 -23.98 7.19 5.76
N SER A 113 -24.49 6.35 6.66
CA SER A 113 -23.64 5.61 7.61
C SER A 113 -23.81 4.11 7.40
N SER A 114 -22.77 3.34 7.70
CA SER A 114 -22.74 1.86 7.60
C SER A 114 -23.88 1.17 8.38
N HIS A 115 -24.54 1.88 9.29
CA HIS A 115 -25.74 1.42 9.98
C HIS A 115 -27.01 1.37 9.10
N ALA A 116 -27.08 2.14 8.00
CA ALA A 116 -28.24 2.08 7.10
C ALA A 116 -28.26 0.79 6.27
N LEU A 117 -27.07 0.26 5.93
CA LEU A 117 -26.95 -1.01 5.19
C LEU A 117 -27.30 -2.24 6.05
N MET A 118 -27.29 -2.11 7.38
CA MET A 118 -27.66 -3.19 8.30
C MET A 118 -29.14 -3.18 8.69
N LYS A 119 -29.93 -2.16 8.29
CA LYS A 119 -31.34 -2.01 8.70
C LYS A 119 -32.34 -2.65 7.74
N GLN A 120 -31.89 -3.46 6.77
CA GLN A 120 -32.77 -4.19 5.87
C GLN A 120 -32.80 -5.71 6.13
N ASP A 121 -32.49 -6.14 7.34
CA ASP A 121 -32.89 -7.47 7.83
C ASP A 121 -33.85 -7.30 9.02
N ASN A 122 -35.11 -7.64 8.76
CA ASN A 122 -36.29 -7.46 9.61
C ASN A 122 -36.17 -8.24 10.95
N PRO A 123 -36.73 -7.73 12.08
CA PRO A 123 -36.46 -8.26 13.41
C PRO A 123 -37.57 -9.22 13.86
N SER A 124 -37.31 -10.52 13.89
CA SER A 124 -38.14 -11.46 14.66
C SER A 124 -37.45 -12.79 14.95
N SER A 125 -36.53 -12.81 15.93
CA SER A 125 -36.41 -13.92 16.88
C SER A 125 -35.28 -13.65 17.88
N THR A 126 -35.73 -13.39 19.10
CA THR A 126 -35.04 -13.32 20.39
C THR A 126 -33.81 -14.21 20.61
N MET A 127 -32.80 -13.57 21.24
CA MET A 127 -31.97 -14.05 22.35
C MET A 127 -30.91 -15.13 22.09
N GLY A 128 -29.64 -14.70 22.11
CA GLY A 128 -28.47 -15.57 22.30
C GLY A 128 -27.15 -14.80 22.20
N LEU A 129 -26.54 -14.50 23.34
CA LEU A 129 -25.22 -13.87 23.47
C LEU A 129 -24.12 -14.66 22.74
N ASN A 130 -23.31 -14.04 21.85
CA ASN A 130 -21.84 -14.15 21.86
C ASN A 130 -21.14 -13.21 20.82
N TRP A 131 -20.32 -12.28 21.32
CA TRP A 131 -19.08 -11.60 20.83
C TRP A 131 -18.44 -12.12 19.52
N ILE A 132 -17.74 -11.40 18.62
CA ILE A 132 -16.96 -10.15 18.55
C ILE A 132 -16.94 -9.69 17.06
N ARG A 133 -16.74 -8.38 16.82
CA ARG A 133 -16.63 -7.78 15.47
C ARG A 133 -15.25 -8.00 14.84
N LEU A 134 -15.24 -8.19 13.51
CA LEU A 134 -14.19 -7.69 12.61
C LEU A 134 -14.65 -6.35 12.02
#